data_AF-A0A969V0L7-F1
#
_entry.id   AF-A0A969V0L7-F1
#
_cell.length_a   1.000
_cell.length_b   1.000
_cell.length_c   1.000
_cell.angle_alpha   90.00
_cell.angle_beta   90.00
_cell.angle_gamma   90.00
#
_symmetry.space_group_name_H-M   'P 1'
#
loop_
_entity.id
_entity.type
_entity.pdbx_description
1 polymer ?
#
loop_
_entity_poly.entity_id
_entity_poly.type
_entity_poly.pdbx_seq_one_letter_code
_entity_poly.pdbx_strand_id
1 'polypeptide(L)'
;MNNDTQDTAAEKNVVKPTEVAHSLSLSVLAALGLAALAVVVSVAVWWDSRAAQQDIVQSLGGKMAELDKLTKDVVARQEALQRDTKDAQNRVAQLDNKIAEFQNQRVAIEEMTRDLARAPEDWLLAEIEQTLNIASRELTLAGNVRAAIAALQSADQRLSRADKLEATPLRRAITQDLERLKATPALDTQGIIVKLDLFMLQSATLPLAVPALKTKELGANIVSDSVDKSWLSVAWRDFWGEMKDIIRIREIEPTEAALITPQQSVFVRESLKLRLLSAR
;
A
#
# COMPACT_ATOMS: atom_id res chain seq x y z
N MET A 1 -80.72 -98.45 -37.16
CA MET A 1 -81.08 -99.89 -37.02
C MET A 1 -80.98 -100.26 -35.56
N ASN A 2 -81.86 -100.98 -34.88
CA ASN A 2 -83.23 -101.52 -35.04
C ASN A 2 -83.59 -101.88 -33.58
N ASN A 3 -84.65 -101.36 -32.98
CA ASN A 3 -86.06 -101.76 -33.07
C ASN A 3 -86.46 -103.00 -32.24
N ASP A 4 -87.66 -102.84 -31.66
CA ASP A 4 -88.62 -103.78 -31.05
C ASP A 4 -88.44 -104.15 -29.56
N THR A 5 -89.24 -103.59 -28.63
CA THR A 5 -90.70 -103.80 -28.32
C THR A 5 -90.96 -105.22 -27.75
N GLN A 6 -91.69 -105.51 -26.67
CA GLN A 6 -92.85 -104.93 -25.94
C GLN A 6 -92.76 -105.32 -24.44
N ASP A 7 -93.08 -104.46 -23.47
CA ASP A 7 -94.38 -104.24 -22.80
C ASP A 7 -95.00 -105.45 -22.07
N THR A 8 -95.27 -105.33 -20.76
CA THR A 8 -96.53 -105.77 -20.12
C THR A 8 -96.64 -105.17 -18.70
N ALA A 9 -97.54 -104.18 -18.60
CA ALA A 9 -98.56 -103.92 -17.59
C ALA A 9 -98.24 -103.83 -16.08
N ALA A 10 -98.76 -102.75 -15.51
CA ALA A 10 -98.72 -102.33 -14.12
C ALA A 10 -99.85 -102.93 -13.27
N GLU A 11 -99.63 -103.04 -11.95
CA GLU A 11 -100.72 -102.99 -10.97
C GLU A 11 -100.26 -102.34 -9.64
N LYS A 12 -101.17 -101.61 -9.01
CA LYS A 12 -100.97 -100.59 -7.97
C LYS A 12 -101.80 -100.95 -6.74
N ASN A 13 -101.23 -100.94 -5.53
CA ASN A 13 -101.91 -100.93 -4.22
C ASN A 13 -100.93 -100.35 -3.18
N VAL A 14 -101.03 -99.14 -2.60
CA VAL A 14 -102.00 -98.50 -1.67
C VAL A 14 -101.83 -98.91 -0.18
N VAL A 15 -101.12 -98.01 0.56
CA VAL A 15 -101.37 -97.44 1.93
C VAL A 15 -101.04 -98.22 3.24
N LYS A 16 -100.00 -97.70 3.95
CA LYS A 16 -99.73 -97.36 5.40
C LYS A 16 -100.28 -98.25 6.57
N PRO A 17 -99.90 -97.98 7.84
CA PRO A 17 -98.60 -98.10 8.54
C PRO A 17 -98.74 -98.95 9.83
N THR A 18 -97.66 -99.36 10.53
CA THR A 18 -97.68 -99.55 12.01
C THR A 18 -96.29 -99.82 12.59
N GLU A 19 -96.12 -99.29 13.80
CA GLU A 19 -94.98 -99.34 14.70
C GLU A 19 -94.46 -100.74 14.98
N VAL A 20 -93.15 -100.84 15.20
CA VAL A 20 -92.59 -101.84 16.11
C VAL A 20 -91.54 -101.16 17.00
N ALA A 21 -91.85 -101.04 18.27
CA ALA A 21 -90.89 -100.75 19.32
C ALA A 21 -89.96 -101.97 19.48
N HIS A 22 -88.63 -101.74 19.48
CA HIS A 22 -87.69 -102.63 20.15
C HIS A 22 -86.41 -101.87 20.55
N SER A 23 -86.23 -101.72 21.86
CA SER A 23 -85.00 -101.62 22.65
C SER A 23 -83.70 -101.23 21.91
N LEU A 24 -83.16 -100.07 22.29
CA LEU A 24 -81.76 -99.70 22.04
C LEU A 24 -80.84 -100.87 22.36
N SER A 25 -80.25 -101.49 21.34
CA SER A 25 -79.24 -102.52 21.51
C SER A 25 -77.98 -101.89 22.10
N LEU A 26 -77.31 -102.59 23.01
CA LEU A 26 -76.10 -102.13 23.71
C LEU A 26 -75.00 -101.65 22.73
N SER A 27 -74.97 -102.20 21.51
CA SER A 27 -74.06 -101.79 20.44
C SER A 27 -74.36 -100.42 19.84
N VAL A 28 -75.63 -100.01 19.73
CA VAL A 28 -76.01 -98.66 19.26
C VAL A 28 -75.68 -97.61 20.30
N LEU A 29 -75.88 -97.91 21.59
CA LEU A 29 -75.45 -97.04 22.69
C LEU A 29 -73.92 -96.92 22.77
N ALA A 30 -73.18 -98.01 22.55
CA ALA A 30 -71.72 -97.99 22.49
C ALA A 30 -71.19 -97.18 21.30
N ALA A 31 -71.81 -97.31 20.12
CA ALA A 31 -71.46 -96.54 18.93
C ALA A 31 -71.74 -95.04 19.11
N LEU A 32 -72.86 -94.68 19.75
CA LEU A 32 -73.17 -93.30 20.11
C LEU A 32 -72.18 -92.72 21.13
N GLY A 33 -71.75 -93.52 22.11
CA GLY A 33 -70.72 -93.12 23.08
C GLY A 33 -69.36 -92.85 22.42
N LEU A 34 -68.95 -93.70 21.48
CA LEU A 34 -67.73 -93.51 20.69
C LEU A 34 -67.82 -92.28 19.77
N ALA A 35 -68.96 -92.06 19.13
CA ALA A 35 -69.19 -90.88 18.30
C ALA A 35 -69.13 -89.58 19.14
N ALA A 36 -69.72 -89.58 20.34
CA ALA A 36 -69.65 -88.45 21.25
C ALA A 36 -68.21 -88.16 21.70
N LEU A 37 -67.44 -89.21 22.03
CA LEU A 37 -66.01 -89.06 22.34
C LEU A 37 -65.20 -88.49 21.16
N ALA A 38 -65.46 -88.95 19.94
CA ALA A 38 -64.78 -88.45 18.74
C ALA A 38 -65.09 -86.96 18.49
N VAL A 39 -66.31 -86.51 18.76
CA VAL A 39 -66.68 -85.08 18.68
C VAL A 39 -65.96 -84.26 19.74
N VAL A 40 -65.90 -84.74 20.99
CA VAL A 40 -65.19 -84.04 22.08
C VAL A 40 -63.69 -83.90 21.76
N VAL A 41 -63.05 -84.96 21.25
CA VAL A 41 -61.64 -84.91 20.83
C VAL A 41 -61.45 -83.95 19.66
N SER A 42 -62.35 -83.96 18.68
CA SER A 42 -62.28 -83.04 17.53
C SER A 42 -62.42 -81.56 17.95
N VAL A 43 -63.31 -81.27 18.90
CA VAL A 43 -63.48 -79.92 19.46
C VAL A 43 -62.25 -79.51 20.28
N ALA A 44 -61.67 -80.42 21.07
CA ALA A 44 -60.45 -80.15 21.82
C ALA A 44 -59.26 -79.84 20.89
N VAL A 45 -59.06 -80.64 19.84
CA VAL A 45 -58.02 -80.40 18.83
C VAL A 45 -58.26 -79.10 18.07
N TRP A 46 -59.51 -78.78 17.75
CA TRP A 46 -59.85 -77.50 17.09
C TRP A 46 -59.58 -76.29 17.99
N TRP A 47 -59.88 -76.40 19.30
CA TRP A 47 -59.60 -75.34 20.26
C TRP A 47 -58.10 -75.09 20.43
N ASP A 48 -57.32 -76.16 20.58
CA ASP A 48 -55.86 -76.11 20.66
C ASP A 48 -55.25 -75.54 19.38
N SER A 49 -55.71 -76.00 18.21
CA SER A 49 -55.30 -75.47 16.92
C SER A 49 -55.64 -73.97 16.77
N ARG A 50 -56.76 -73.51 17.33
CA ARG A 50 -57.16 -72.10 17.28
C ARG A 50 -56.36 -71.23 18.25
N ALA A 51 -56.02 -71.76 19.41
CA ALA A 51 -55.11 -71.12 20.37
C ALA A 51 -53.69 -70.98 19.78
N ALA A 52 -53.15 -72.05 19.18
CA ALA A 52 -51.83 -72.02 18.55
C ALA A 52 -51.74 -71.02 17.38
N GLN A 53 -52.80 -70.85 16.58
CA GLN A 53 -52.84 -69.85 15.53
C GLN A 53 -52.82 -68.41 16.07
N GLN A 54 -53.47 -68.14 17.21
CA GLN A 54 -53.47 -66.82 17.84
C GLN A 54 -52.08 -66.45 18.35
N ASP A 55 -51.35 -67.37 18.97
CA ASP A 55 -49.99 -67.14 19.46
C ASP A 55 -48.99 -66.88 18.32
N ILE A 56 -49.13 -67.59 17.20
CA ILE A 56 -48.32 -67.35 15.99
C ILE A 56 -48.62 -65.96 15.43
N VAL A 57 -49.90 -65.59 15.28
CA VAL A 57 -50.28 -64.26 14.75
C VAL A 57 -49.80 -63.14 15.67
N GLN A 58 -49.89 -63.30 16.99
CA GLN A 58 -49.42 -62.30 17.95
C GLN A 58 -47.89 -62.19 17.96
N SER A 59 -47.17 -63.30 17.94
CA SER A 59 -45.69 -63.29 17.90
C SER A 59 -45.14 -62.76 16.58
N LEU A 60 -45.79 -63.04 15.44
CA LEU A 60 -45.47 -62.43 14.15
C LEU A 60 -45.80 -60.93 14.15
N GLY A 61 -46.94 -60.54 14.70
CA GLY A 61 -47.31 -59.13 14.85
C GLY A 61 -46.31 -58.34 15.72
N GLY A 62 -45.87 -58.94 16.83
CA GLY A 62 -44.84 -58.38 17.71
C GLY A 62 -43.49 -58.23 17.01
N LYS A 63 -43.01 -59.28 16.33
CA LYS A 63 -41.75 -59.25 15.55
C LYS A 63 -41.81 -58.24 14.40
N MET A 64 -42.95 -58.14 13.70
CA MET A 64 -43.13 -57.16 12.63
C MET A 64 -43.17 -55.74 13.16
N ALA A 65 -43.80 -55.50 14.31
CA ALA A 65 -43.78 -54.18 14.96
C ALA A 65 -42.37 -53.81 15.43
N GLU A 66 -41.59 -54.76 15.92
CA GLU A 66 -40.19 -54.57 16.29
C GLU A 66 -39.30 -54.27 15.07
N LEU A 67 -39.47 -55.00 13.97
CA LEU A 67 -38.80 -54.73 12.69
C LEU A 67 -39.16 -53.35 12.12
N ASP A 68 -40.43 -52.96 12.18
CA ASP A 68 -40.89 -51.63 11.72
C ASP A 68 -40.27 -50.52 12.59
N LYS A 69 -40.20 -50.73 13.91
CA LYS A 69 -39.53 -49.80 14.83
C LYS A 69 -38.04 -49.68 14.53
N LEU A 70 -37.35 -50.81 14.32
CA LEU A 70 -35.93 -50.82 13.97
C LEU A 70 -35.69 -50.12 12.62
N THR A 71 -36.55 -50.36 11.63
CA THR A 71 -36.47 -49.72 10.32
C THR A 71 -36.65 -48.21 10.44
N LYS A 72 -37.63 -47.75 11.22
CA LYS A 72 -37.85 -46.32 11.50
C LYS A 72 -36.66 -45.68 12.21
N ASP A 73 -36.06 -46.37 13.20
CA ASP A 73 -34.86 -45.87 13.89
C ASP A 73 -33.66 -45.79 12.95
N VAL A 74 -33.45 -46.78 12.09
CA VAL A 74 -32.39 -46.77 11.07
C VAL A 74 -32.57 -45.61 10.08
N VAL A 75 -33.79 -45.40 9.57
CA VAL A 75 -34.09 -44.27 8.67
C VAL A 75 -33.88 -42.94 9.38
N ALA A 76 -34.34 -42.78 10.62
CA ALA A 76 -34.14 -41.56 11.40
C ALA A 76 -32.66 -41.27 11.66
N ARG A 77 -31.86 -42.29 11.99
CA ARG A 77 -30.40 -42.16 12.14
C ARG A 77 -29.72 -41.83 10.83
N GLN A 78 -30.16 -42.41 9.72
CA GLN A 78 -29.62 -42.10 8.39
C GLN A 78 -29.90 -40.65 8.00
N GLU A 79 -31.11 -40.14 8.27
CA GLU A 79 -31.43 -38.72 8.05
C GLU A 79 -30.60 -37.81 8.96
N ALA A 80 -30.40 -38.16 10.22
CA ALA A 80 -29.56 -37.40 11.15
C ALA A 80 -28.11 -37.32 10.65
N LEU A 81 -27.52 -38.45 10.25
CA LEU A 81 -26.17 -38.47 9.67
C LEU A 81 -26.09 -37.65 8.37
N GLN A 82 -27.13 -37.67 7.54
CA GLN A 82 -27.19 -36.82 6.34
C GLN A 82 -27.26 -35.32 6.68
N ARG A 83 -27.93 -34.93 7.78
CA ARG A 83 -27.94 -33.54 8.25
C ARG A 83 -26.57 -33.15 8.81
N ASP A 84 -25.99 -33.98 9.66
CA ASP A 84 -24.67 -33.72 10.26
C ASP A 84 -23.57 -33.59 9.20
N THR A 85 -23.60 -34.42 8.17
CA THR A 85 -22.65 -34.34 7.04
C THR A 85 -22.83 -33.06 6.23
N LYS A 86 -24.07 -32.62 5.97
CA LYS A 86 -24.34 -31.33 5.31
C LYS A 86 -23.89 -30.15 6.16
N ASP A 87 -24.12 -30.20 7.47
CA ASP A 87 -23.69 -29.15 8.39
C ASP A 87 -22.16 -29.08 8.51
N ALA A 88 -21.50 -30.24 8.53
CA ALA A 88 -20.03 -30.31 8.47
C ALA A 88 -19.49 -29.73 7.16
N GLN A 89 -20.09 -30.05 6.02
CA GLN A 89 -19.72 -29.47 4.72
C GLN A 89 -19.90 -27.94 4.70
N ASN A 90 -21.00 -27.44 5.26
CA ASN A 90 -21.25 -26.01 5.37
C ASN A 90 -20.18 -25.31 6.25
N ARG A 91 -19.78 -25.94 7.36
CA ARG A 91 -18.70 -25.42 8.23
C ARG A 91 -17.35 -25.43 7.52
N VAL A 92 -17.03 -26.47 6.76
CA VAL A 92 -15.80 -26.54 5.95
C VAL A 92 -15.80 -25.41 4.92
N ALA A 93 -16.91 -25.22 4.17
CA ALA A 93 -17.02 -24.14 3.19
C ALA A 93 -16.87 -22.74 3.84
N GLN A 94 -17.42 -22.54 5.06
CA GLN A 94 -17.22 -21.30 5.80
C GLN A 94 -15.77 -21.10 6.24
N LEU A 95 -15.08 -22.16 6.66
CA LEU A 95 -13.66 -22.11 7.02
C LEU A 95 -12.79 -21.82 5.81
N ASP A 96 -13.07 -22.45 4.66
CA ASP A 96 -12.36 -22.18 3.40
C ASP A 96 -12.52 -20.73 2.98
N ASN A 97 -13.74 -20.17 3.06
CA ASN A 97 -13.99 -18.76 2.80
C ASN A 97 -13.21 -17.84 3.76
N LYS A 98 -13.14 -18.19 5.06
CA LYS A 98 -12.33 -17.43 6.03
C LYS A 98 -10.84 -17.52 5.73
N ILE A 99 -10.35 -18.68 5.31
CA ILE A 99 -8.94 -18.86 4.93
C ILE A 99 -8.62 -18.00 3.70
N ALA A 100 -9.48 -18.01 2.68
CA ALA A 100 -9.33 -17.15 1.50
C ALA A 100 -9.33 -15.65 1.88
N GLU A 101 -10.23 -15.25 2.78
CA GLU A 101 -10.27 -13.88 3.31
C GLU A 101 -8.98 -13.51 4.04
N PHE A 102 -8.46 -14.37 4.93
CA PHE A 102 -7.19 -14.13 5.61
C PHE A 102 -6.01 -14.08 4.65
N GLN A 103 -5.99 -14.91 3.61
CA GLN A 103 -4.96 -14.86 2.58
C GLN A 103 -4.99 -13.52 1.84
N ASN A 104 -6.17 -13.05 1.44
CA ASN A 104 -6.34 -11.73 0.81
C ASN A 104 -5.90 -10.59 1.74
N GLN A 105 -6.30 -10.63 3.02
CA GLN A 105 -5.88 -9.63 4.01
C GLN A 105 -4.36 -9.62 4.20
N ARG A 106 -3.71 -10.78 4.21
CA ARG A 106 -2.24 -10.85 4.30
C ARG A 106 -1.55 -10.23 3.10
N VAL A 107 -2.05 -10.48 1.89
CA VAL A 107 -1.52 -9.86 0.66
C VAL A 107 -1.71 -8.35 0.70
N ALA A 108 -2.89 -7.88 1.11
CA ALA A 108 -3.16 -6.45 1.23
C ALA A 108 -2.26 -5.76 2.29
N ILE A 109 -2.00 -6.42 3.42
CA ILE A 109 -1.07 -5.90 4.43
C ILE A 109 0.37 -5.88 3.90
N GLU A 110 0.80 -6.89 3.16
CA GLU A 110 2.14 -6.94 2.57
C GLU A 110 2.33 -5.83 1.51
N GLU A 111 1.32 -5.60 0.67
CA GLU A 111 1.30 -4.50 -0.29
C GLU A 111 1.32 -3.13 0.42
N MET A 112 0.44 -2.92 1.40
CA MET A 112 0.43 -1.68 2.20
C MET A 112 1.75 -1.46 2.93
N THR A 113 2.38 -2.52 3.47
CA THR A 113 3.68 -2.42 4.14
C THR A 113 4.78 -2.04 3.15
N ARG A 114 4.73 -2.59 1.93
CA ARG A 114 5.66 -2.24 0.85
C ARG A 114 5.50 -0.78 0.41
N ASP A 115 4.26 -0.30 0.30
CA ASP A 115 3.97 1.09 -0.04
C ASP A 115 4.38 2.06 1.09
N LEU A 116 4.12 1.71 2.35
CA LEU A 116 4.59 2.47 3.51
C LEU A 116 6.12 2.48 3.63
N ALA A 117 6.82 1.46 3.12
CA ALA A 117 8.28 1.45 3.10
C ALA A 117 8.84 2.40 2.02
N ARG A 118 8.17 2.52 0.86
CA ARG A 118 8.55 3.42 -0.24
C ARG A 118 8.15 4.88 -0.03
N ALA A 119 6.97 5.15 0.52
CA ALA A 119 6.46 6.52 0.63
C ALA A 119 7.39 7.49 1.40
N PRO A 120 8.04 7.10 2.52
CA PRO A 120 9.03 7.94 3.19
C PRO A 120 10.30 8.16 2.37
N GLU A 121 10.68 7.22 1.51
CA GLU A 121 11.84 7.35 0.62
C GLU A 121 11.57 8.35 -0.49
N ASP A 122 10.43 8.21 -1.16
CA ASP A 122 10.01 9.12 -2.23
C ASP A 122 9.85 10.55 -1.70
N TRP A 123 9.26 10.69 -0.50
CA TRP A 123 9.15 12.00 0.16
C TRP A 123 10.52 12.59 0.52
N LEU A 124 11.42 11.79 1.10
CA LEU A 124 12.77 12.25 1.44
C LEU A 124 13.54 12.71 0.19
N LEU A 125 13.45 11.96 -0.91
CA LEU A 125 14.11 12.30 -2.16
C LEU A 125 13.56 13.61 -2.75
N ALA A 126 12.24 13.78 -2.76
CA ALA A 126 11.60 15.01 -3.23
C ALA A 126 12.01 16.24 -2.41
N GLU A 127 12.11 16.09 -1.08
CA GLU A 127 12.57 17.16 -0.18
C GLU A 127 14.04 17.52 -0.43
N ILE A 128 14.90 16.53 -0.69
CA ILE A 128 16.31 16.76 -1.05
C ILE A 128 16.39 17.47 -2.39
N GLU A 129 15.64 17.02 -3.40
CA GLU A 129 15.59 17.67 -4.72
C GLU A 129 15.17 19.14 -4.59
N GLN A 130 14.13 19.43 -3.80
CA GLN A 130 13.71 20.79 -3.53
C GLN A 130 14.83 21.62 -2.87
N THR A 131 15.52 21.05 -1.88
CA THR A 131 16.64 21.73 -1.20
C THR A 131 17.80 22.01 -2.16
N LEU A 132 18.14 21.05 -3.04
CA LEU A 132 19.17 21.21 -4.06
C LEU A 132 18.77 22.27 -5.11
N ASN A 133 17.49 22.32 -5.50
CA ASN A 133 16.97 23.35 -6.39
C ASN A 133 17.07 24.76 -5.77
N ILE A 134 16.82 24.89 -4.46
CA ILE A 134 17.03 26.14 -3.73
C ILE A 134 18.51 26.52 -3.74
N ALA A 135 19.42 25.59 -3.45
CA ALA A 135 20.86 25.84 -3.48
C ALA A 135 21.33 26.30 -4.87
N SER A 136 20.86 25.64 -5.93
CA SER A 136 21.16 25.97 -7.32
C SER A 136 20.65 27.38 -7.70
N ARG A 137 19.43 27.75 -7.28
CA ARG A 137 18.89 29.10 -7.49
C ARG A 137 19.71 30.17 -6.76
N GLU A 138 20.09 29.94 -5.50
CA GLU A 138 20.91 30.89 -4.74
C GLU A 138 22.30 31.10 -5.39
N LEU A 139 22.89 30.03 -5.96
CA LEU A 139 24.16 30.14 -6.69
C LEU A 139 24.03 30.91 -8.01
N THR A 140 22.99 30.62 -8.79
CA THR A 140 22.84 31.17 -10.15
C THR A 140 22.21 32.57 -10.19
N LEU A 141 21.26 32.86 -9.31
CA LEU A 141 20.52 34.13 -9.28
C LEU A 141 21.13 35.14 -8.31
N ALA A 142 21.49 34.69 -7.11
CA ALA A 142 21.95 35.58 -6.04
C ALA A 142 23.48 35.61 -5.89
N GLY A 143 24.20 34.65 -6.49
CA GLY A 143 25.64 34.46 -6.26
C GLY A 143 25.95 34.17 -4.78
N ASN A 144 24.96 33.72 -4.00
CA ASN A 144 25.06 33.62 -2.56
C ASN A 144 25.63 32.26 -2.15
N VAL A 145 26.97 32.16 -2.21
CA VAL A 145 27.71 30.93 -1.88
C VAL A 145 27.43 30.45 -0.46
N ARG A 146 27.23 31.35 0.52
CA ARG A 146 26.93 30.97 1.92
C ARG A 146 25.57 30.30 2.04
N ALA A 147 24.52 30.84 1.42
CA ALA A 147 23.20 30.24 1.44
C ALA A 147 23.19 28.86 0.75
N ALA A 148 23.91 28.73 -0.37
CA ALA A 148 24.04 27.47 -1.07
C ALA A 148 24.77 26.40 -0.24
N ILE A 149 25.86 26.76 0.45
CA ILE A 149 26.55 25.85 1.37
C ILE A 149 25.62 25.39 2.50
N ALA A 150 24.84 26.30 3.10
CA ALA A 150 23.90 25.96 4.16
C ALA A 150 22.80 25.00 3.68
N ALA A 151 22.27 25.22 2.47
CA ALA A 151 21.28 24.33 1.86
C ALA A 151 21.87 22.93 1.56
N LEU A 152 23.07 22.85 1.01
CA LEU A 152 23.76 21.58 0.75
C LEU A 152 24.11 20.82 2.04
N GLN A 153 24.50 21.52 3.10
CA GLN A 153 24.72 20.91 4.42
C GLN A 153 23.42 20.36 5.02
N SER A 154 22.30 21.06 4.85
CA SER A 154 20.98 20.57 5.25
C SER A 154 20.60 19.29 4.49
N ALA A 155 20.85 19.26 3.18
CA ALA A 155 20.61 18.07 2.36
C ALA A 155 21.47 16.87 2.82
N ASP A 156 22.77 17.08 3.08
CA ASP A 156 23.67 16.04 3.59
C ASP A 156 23.27 15.54 4.99
N GLN A 157 22.88 16.44 5.90
CA GLN A 157 22.41 16.06 7.22
C GLN A 157 21.12 15.23 7.17
N ARG A 158 20.21 15.52 6.24
CA ARG A 158 18.99 14.72 6.04
C ARG A 158 19.31 13.36 5.46
N LEU A 159 20.22 13.30 4.49
CA LEU A 159 20.65 12.06 3.85
C LEU A 159 21.39 11.14 4.84
N SER A 160 22.23 11.70 5.71
CA SER A 160 22.95 10.94 6.74
C SER A 160 22.02 10.35 7.81
N ARG A 161 20.94 11.04 8.19
CA ARG A 161 19.93 10.48 9.11
C ARG A 161 19.18 9.29 8.52
N ALA A 162 19.05 9.23 7.20
CA ALA A 162 18.37 8.14 6.50
C ALA A 162 19.26 6.89 6.33
N ASP A 163 20.59 7.04 6.40
CA ASP A 163 21.66 6.02 6.38
C ASP A 163 21.39 4.77 5.50
N LYS A 164 20.91 5.00 4.27
CA LYS A 164 20.67 3.94 3.26
C LYS A 164 21.83 3.82 2.28
N LEU A 165 22.23 2.58 1.99
CA LEU A 165 23.35 2.25 1.09
C LEU A 165 23.18 2.84 -0.31
N GLU A 166 21.95 2.96 -0.82
CA GLU A 166 21.64 3.48 -2.16
C GLU A 166 21.87 5.00 -2.31
N ALA A 167 21.87 5.77 -1.22
CA ALA A 167 22.10 7.21 -1.26
C ALA A 167 23.60 7.62 -1.27
N THR A 168 24.51 6.64 -1.18
CA THR A 168 25.96 6.85 -1.13
C THR A 168 26.52 7.63 -2.33
N PRO A 169 26.08 7.42 -3.59
CA PRO A 169 26.51 8.22 -4.72
C PRO A 169 26.09 9.69 -4.61
N LEU A 170 24.84 9.94 -4.19
CA LEU A 170 24.32 11.30 -4.01
C LEU A 170 25.07 12.04 -2.90
N ARG A 171 25.36 11.37 -1.78
CA ARG A 171 26.14 11.96 -0.68
C ARG A 171 27.53 12.38 -1.14
N ARG A 172 28.20 11.54 -1.94
CA ARG A 172 29.51 11.85 -2.51
C ARG A 172 29.46 13.07 -3.42
N ALA A 173 28.45 13.17 -4.28
CA ALA A 173 28.26 14.34 -5.15
C ALA A 173 28.06 15.63 -4.33
N ILE A 174 27.16 15.61 -3.33
CA ILE A 174 26.91 16.76 -2.44
C ILE A 174 28.18 17.15 -1.68
N THR A 175 28.95 16.17 -1.19
CA THR A 175 30.21 16.43 -0.48
C THR A 175 31.24 17.10 -1.40
N GLN A 176 31.38 16.61 -2.64
CA GLN A 176 32.28 17.19 -3.62
C GLN A 176 31.88 18.62 -3.99
N ASP A 177 30.58 18.90 -4.12
CA ASP A 177 30.09 20.25 -4.40
C ASP A 177 30.28 21.19 -3.21
N LEU A 178 30.09 20.70 -1.98
CA LEU A 178 30.42 21.45 -0.77
C LEU A 178 31.91 21.82 -0.69
N GLU A 179 32.81 20.90 -1.02
CA GLU A 179 34.26 21.16 -1.05
C GLU A 179 34.61 22.21 -2.11
N ARG A 180 34.04 22.12 -3.32
CA ARG A 180 34.24 23.10 -4.39
C ARG A 180 33.74 24.49 -4.00
N LEU A 181 32.56 24.59 -3.39
CA LEU A 181 32.01 25.87 -2.97
C LEU A 181 32.80 26.49 -1.81
N LYS A 182 33.29 25.67 -0.86
CA LYS A 182 34.15 26.14 0.24
C LYS A 182 35.54 26.58 -0.23
N ALA A 183 36.07 25.97 -1.29
CA ALA A 183 37.34 26.37 -1.90
C ALA A 183 37.23 27.71 -2.66
N THR A 184 36.02 28.13 -3.03
CA THR A 184 35.79 29.43 -3.65
C THR A 184 35.97 30.54 -2.61
N PRO A 185 36.82 31.56 -2.85
CA PRO A 185 36.96 32.69 -1.93
C PRO A 185 35.61 33.39 -1.74
N ALA A 186 35.16 33.50 -0.50
CA ALA A 186 33.92 34.19 -0.19
C ALA A 186 34.05 35.68 -0.55
N LEU A 187 33.21 36.17 -1.47
CA LEU A 187 33.11 37.58 -1.79
C LEU A 187 32.50 38.31 -0.58
N ASP A 188 33.32 39.08 0.14
CA ASP A 188 32.87 39.85 1.31
C ASP A 188 32.09 41.10 0.85
N THR A 189 30.81 40.89 0.50
CA THR A 189 29.91 41.96 0.07
C THR A 189 29.73 43.04 1.13
N GLN A 190 29.72 42.67 2.41
CA GLN A 190 29.62 43.62 3.52
C GLN A 190 30.88 44.49 3.63
N GLY A 191 32.05 43.88 3.54
CA GLY A 191 33.32 44.62 3.50
C GLY A 191 33.46 45.50 2.26
N ILE A 192 32.93 45.06 1.10
CA ILE A 192 32.89 45.87 -0.12
C ILE A 192 31.97 47.09 0.07
N ILE A 193 30.77 46.92 0.65
CA ILE A 193 29.85 48.03 0.96
C ILE A 193 30.51 49.04 1.91
N VAL A 194 31.15 48.57 2.99
CA VAL A 194 31.86 49.46 3.92
C VAL A 194 33.00 50.20 3.22
N LYS A 195 33.77 49.53 2.35
CA LYS A 195 34.81 50.19 1.54
C LYS A 195 34.21 51.21 0.57
N LEU A 196 33.06 50.92 -0.05
CA LEU A 196 32.33 51.86 -0.90
C LEU A 196 31.84 53.08 -0.10
N ASP A 197 31.33 52.91 1.11
CA ASP A 197 30.93 54.00 2.00
C ASP A 197 32.14 54.88 2.39
N LEU A 198 33.28 54.27 2.69
CA LEU A 198 34.53 54.98 2.94
C LEU A 198 35.01 55.76 1.71
N PHE A 199 34.92 55.17 0.51
CA PHE A 199 35.23 55.88 -0.73
C PHE A 199 34.24 57.00 -1.03
N MET A 200 32.97 56.85 -0.69
CA MET A 200 31.96 57.91 -0.81
C MET A 200 32.30 59.09 0.10
N LEU A 201 32.70 58.84 1.35
CA LEU A 201 33.18 59.88 2.27
C LEU A 201 34.47 60.55 1.76
N GLN A 202 35.41 59.77 1.21
CA GLN A 202 36.68 60.28 0.69
C GLN A 202 36.53 61.04 -0.64
N SER A 203 35.49 60.72 -1.45
CA SER A 203 35.16 61.43 -2.70
C SER A 203 34.92 62.93 -2.50
N ALA A 204 34.46 63.33 -1.31
CA ALA A 204 34.32 64.74 -0.94
C ALA A 204 35.67 65.46 -0.83
N THR A 205 36.76 64.75 -0.57
CA THR A 205 38.11 65.31 -0.34
C THR A 205 39.08 65.11 -1.50
N LEU A 206 38.68 64.34 -2.53
CA LEU A 206 39.52 64.10 -3.70
C LEU A 206 39.77 65.42 -4.46
N PRO A 207 41.04 65.80 -4.67
CA PRO A 207 41.36 67.00 -5.42
C PRO A 207 40.87 66.80 -6.86
N LEU A 208 39.96 67.65 -7.32
CA LEU A 208 39.63 67.66 -8.73
C LEU A 208 40.90 68.05 -9.49
N ALA A 209 41.25 67.28 -10.51
CA ALA A 209 42.25 67.65 -11.50
C ALA A 209 41.71 68.81 -12.37
N VAL A 210 41.34 69.93 -11.74
CA VAL A 210 41.29 71.20 -12.41
C VAL A 210 42.75 71.59 -12.59
N PRO A 211 43.22 71.86 -13.81
CA PRO A 211 44.49 72.54 -13.98
C PRO A 211 44.32 73.91 -13.34
N ALA A 212 44.66 74.02 -12.05
CA ALA A 212 44.91 75.31 -11.44
C ALA A 212 45.95 75.96 -12.35
N LEU A 213 45.60 77.13 -12.89
CA LEU A 213 46.54 78.00 -13.58
C LEU A 213 47.74 78.12 -12.63
N LYS A 214 48.81 77.38 -12.94
CA LYS A 214 50.09 77.53 -12.27
C LYS A 214 50.60 78.90 -12.69
N THR A 215 50.26 79.93 -11.95
CA THR A 215 51.14 81.09 -11.84
C THR A 215 52.32 80.62 -11.01
N LYS A 216 53.25 79.92 -11.66
CA LYS A 216 54.55 79.60 -11.06
C LYS A 216 55.54 80.63 -11.61
N GLU A 217 55.70 81.68 -10.81
CA GLU A 217 56.90 82.50 -10.72
C GLU A 217 58.17 81.64 -10.90
N LEU A 218 59.10 82.15 -11.70
CA LEU A 218 60.46 81.64 -11.82
C LEU A 218 61.11 81.58 -10.42
N GLY A 219 61.64 80.42 -10.04
CA GLY A 219 62.35 80.30 -8.77
C GLY A 219 62.98 78.94 -8.53
N ALA A 220 64.25 78.86 -8.93
CA ALA A 220 65.36 78.09 -8.36
C ALA A 220 65.21 76.59 -8.03
N ASN A 221 66.10 75.86 -8.69
CA ASN A 221 66.65 74.53 -8.44
C ASN A 221 66.97 74.26 -6.95
N ILE A 222 66.56 73.12 -6.41
CA ILE A 222 67.28 72.41 -5.33
C ILE A 222 67.18 70.90 -5.58
N VAL A 223 68.36 70.30 -5.66
CA VAL A 223 68.63 68.85 -5.69
C VAL A 223 68.79 68.33 -4.27
N SER A 224 68.22 67.17 -3.95
CA SER A 224 68.75 66.09 -3.08
C SER A 224 67.66 65.02 -2.97
N ASP A 225 67.83 63.80 -3.45
CA ASP A 225 68.71 62.68 -3.06
C ASP A 225 67.92 61.64 -2.23
N SER A 226 68.34 60.41 -2.48
CA SER A 226 67.72 59.11 -2.44
C SER A 226 67.61 58.48 -1.04
N VAL A 227 66.56 57.66 -0.83
CA VAL A 227 66.60 56.47 0.05
C VAL A 227 65.67 55.36 -0.48
N ASP A 228 66.30 54.31 -1.00
CA ASP A 228 65.95 52.89 -0.99
C ASP A 228 64.51 52.38 -1.28
N LYS A 229 64.25 51.97 -2.54
CA LYS A 229 63.15 51.03 -2.93
C LYS A 229 63.52 50.18 -4.16
N SER A 230 64.70 49.58 -4.18
CA SER A 230 65.20 48.85 -5.37
C SER A 230 64.30 47.68 -5.83
N TRP A 231 63.83 46.81 -4.94
CA TRP A 231 63.00 45.64 -5.35
C TRP A 231 61.55 45.99 -5.68
N LEU A 232 60.95 46.93 -4.94
CA LEU A 232 59.58 47.41 -5.14
C LEU A 232 59.47 48.22 -6.45
N SER A 233 60.54 48.89 -6.86
CA SER A 233 60.60 49.63 -8.12
C SER A 233 60.63 48.76 -9.38
N VAL A 234 60.99 47.47 -9.26
CA VAL A 234 61.03 46.54 -10.40
C VAL A 234 59.67 45.88 -10.60
N ALA A 235 59.06 45.33 -9.55
CA ALA A 235 57.71 44.77 -9.64
C ALA A 235 56.65 45.84 -9.99
N TRP A 236 56.83 47.07 -9.48
CA TRP A 236 55.98 48.19 -9.85
C TRP A 236 56.16 48.60 -11.31
N ARG A 237 57.34 48.44 -11.90
CA ARG A 237 57.62 48.84 -13.29
C ARG A 237 57.02 47.89 -14.31
N ASP A 238 57.07 46.58 -14.06
CA ASP A 238 56.44 45.59 -14.95
C ASP A 238 54.92 45.69 -14.91
N PHE A 239 54.34 45.82 -13.71
CA PHE A 239 52.90 46.10 -13.55
C PHE A 239 52.48 47.42 -14.23
N TRP A 240 53.31 48.48 -14.10
CA TRP A 240 53.04 49.78 -14.71
C TRP A 240 53.25 49.79 -16.23
N GLY A 241 54.07 48.89 -16.76
CA GLY A 241 54.26 48.69 -18.19
C GLY A 241 53.03 48.08 -18.85
N GLU A 242 52.48 47.03 -18.23
CA GLU A 242 51.31 46.30 -18.74
C GLU A 242 50.01 47.09 -18.55
N MET A 243 49.89 47.83 -17.44
CA MET A 243 48.80 48.81 -17.26
C MET A 243 48.82 49.95 -18.27
N LYS A 244 50.00 50.33 -18.79
CA LYS A 244 50.10 51.40 -19.79
C LYS A 244 49.59 50.98 -21.15
N ASP A 245 49.63 49.69 -21.48
CA ASP A 245 49.16 49.16 -22.76
C ASP A 245 47.62 49.14 -22.85
N ILE A 246 46.93 49.07 -21.70
CA ILE A 246 45.46 49.11 -21.66
C ILE A 246 44.89 50.54 -21.63
N ILE A 247 45.74 51.56 -21.42
CA ILE A 247 45.34 52.96 -21.48
C ILE A 247 45.65 53.47 -22.90
N ARG A 248 44.69 53.28 -23.79
CA ARG A 248 44.69 53.93 -25.10
C ARG A 248 44.50 55.43 -24.89
N ILE A 249 45.60 56.17 -24.74
CA ILE A 249 45.63 57.63 -24.72
C ILE A 249 45.20 58.10 -26.11
N ARG A 250 43.90 58.33 -26.27
CA ARG A 250 43.38 59.11 -27.38
C ARG A 250 43.62 60.57 -27.02
N GLU A 251 44.59 61.18 -27.70
CA GLU A 251 44.76 62.63 -27.70
C GLU A 251 43.47 63.24 -28.26
N ILE A 252 42.62 63.73 -27.36
CA ILE A 252 41.52 64.61 -27.72
C ILE A 252 42.15 65.97 -27.87
N GLU A 253 42.09 66.52 -29.07
CA GLU A 253 42.53 67.89 -29.37
C GLU A 253 42.00 68.85 -28.30
N PRO A 254 42.83 69.78 -27.77
CA PRO A 254 42.43 70.69 -26.72
C PRO A 254 41.61 71.83 -27.33
N THR A 255 40.40 71.53 -27.78
CA THR A 255 39.44 72.55 -28.19
C THR A 255 38.48 72.76 -27.03
N GLU A 256 38.75 73.85 -26.33
CA GLU A 256 38.02 74.37 -25.18
C GLU A 256 38.18 73.55 -23.90
N ALA A 257 39.25 73.87 -23.15
CA ALA A 257 39.21 73.87 -21.70
C ALA A 257 38.11 74.85 -21.24
N ALA A 258 36.85 74.40 -21.35
CA ALA A 258 35.72 75.03 -20.72
C ALA A 258 35.98 75.00 -19.23
N LEU A 259 36.22 76.19 -18.68
CA LEU A 259 36.36 76.46 -17.26
C LEU A 259 35.28 75.68 -16.51
N ILE A 260 35.65 74.62 -15.79
CA ILE A 260 34.77 74.06 -14.77
C ILE A 260 34.60 75.18 -13.76
N THR A 261 33.50 75.91 -13.88
CA THR A 261 33.10 76.93 -12.91
C THR A 261 32.95 76.21 -11.57
N PRO A 262 33.24 76.84 -10.41
CA PRO A 262 33.14 76.17 -9.11
C PRO A 262 31.84 75.37 -8.89
N GLN A 263 30.74 75.78 -9.52
CA GLN A 263 29.45 75.09 -9.55
C GLN A 263 29.45 73.74 -10.30
N GLN A 264 30.21 73.58 -11.39
CA GLN A 264 30.30 72.33 -12.16
C GLN A 264 31.14 71.26 -11.44
N SER A 265 32.09 71.67 -10.57
CA SER A 265 32.84 70.75 -9.72
C SER A 265 31.97 70.03 -8.68
N VAL A 266 30.90 70.69 -8.23
CA VAL A 266 29.91 70.12 -7.31
C VAL A 266 29.07 69.06 -8.04
N PHE A 267 28.72 69.29 -9.31
CA PHE A 267 27.95 68.33 -10.11
C PHE A 267 28.73 67.04 -10.41
N VAL A 268 30.04 67.13 -10.65
CA VAL A 268 30.90 65.95 -10.83
C VAL A 268 31.00 65.13 -9.54
N ARG A 269 31.11 65.80 -8.38
CA ARG A 269 31.08 65.12 -7.07
C ARG A 269 29.72 64.47 -6.80
N GLU A 270 28.62 65.17 -7.06
CA GLU A 270 27.28 64.63 -6.80
C GLU A 270 26.95 63.48 -7.75
N SER A 271 27.33 63.55 -9.03
CA SER A 271 27.15 62.44 -9.96
C SER A 271 28.02 61.21 -9.62
N LEU A 272 29.24 61.42 -9.13
CA LEU A 272 30.07 60.34 -8.60
C LEU A 272 29.44 59.72 -7.35
N LYS A 273 28.93 60.55 -6.43
CA LYS A 273 28.22 60.11 -5.23
C LYS A 273 26.97 59.31 -5.59
N LEU A 274 26.15 59.78 -6.53
CA LEU A 274 24.97 59.05 -7.01
C LEU A 274 25.34 57.71 -7.66
N ARG A 275 26.42 57.66 -8.45
CA ARG A 275 26.93 56.41 -9.04
C ARG A 275 27.42 55.42 -7.98
N LEU A 276 28.11 55.90 -6.94
CA LEU A 276 28.52 55.08 -5.81
C LEU A 276 27.32 54.60 -4.98
N LEU A 277 26.29 55.43 -4.84
CA LEU A 277 25.06 55.09 -4.12
C LEU A 277 24.21 54.08 -4.88
N SER A 278 24.25 54.09 -6.22
CA SER A 278 23.61 53.07 -7.06
C SER A 278 24.40 51.76 -7.19
N ALA A 279 25.68 51.75 -6.80
CA ALA A 279 26.54 50.58 -6.83
C ALA A 279 26.54 49.78 -5.52
N ARG A 280 25.88 50.32 -4.48
CA ARG A 280 25.54 49.65 -3.22
C ARG A 280 24.35 48.71 -3.42
#